data_AF-A0A1Y3BED4-F1
#
_entry.id   AF-A0A1Y3BED4-F1
#
_cell.length_a   1.000
_cell.length_b   1.000
_cell.length_c   1.000
_cell.angle_alpha   90.00
_cell.angle_beta   90.00
_cell.angle_gamma   90.00
#
_symmetry.space_group_name_H-M   'P 1'
#
loop_
_entity.id
_entity.type
_entity.pdbx_description
1 polymer ?
#
loop_
_entity_poly.entity_id
_entity_poly.type
_entity_poly.pdbx_seq_one_letter_code
_entity_poly.pdbx_strand_id
1 'polypeptide(L)'
;MTSNEHFTFRIPDRLEELEDEQNFPNFYTVNCSTVRNPAELSSRIAEAERRFKSQGPDFILETFDYFYFVIKFYKNVDIEVRNQAWTLLNRSMLALYSQLNQFTSENFHLDQRRMQQNKLQMIVCAFVLLSDLFEDDDSIVEIVENHNRKKKNKSTKSSKLYEDSKHQAISTMLQLFTLRLGRHWIDINMASIIV
;
A
#
# COMPACT_ATOMS: atom_id res chain seq x y z
N MET A 1 -0.42 2.85 -21.71
CA MET A 1 0.13 2.28 -20.48
C MET A 1 0.52 0.87 -20.82
N THR A 2 1.84 0.63 -20.94
CA THR A 2 2.38 -0.69 -21.23
C THR A 2 1.99 -1.63 -20.10
N SER A 3 1.20 -2.62 -20.44
CA SER A 3 1.01 -3.85 -19.68
C SER A 3 2.36 -4.56 -19.59
N ASN A 4 3.29 -4.01 -18.80
CA ASN A 4 4.57 -4.68 -18.55
C ASN A 4 4.32 -5.74 -17.51
N GLU A 5 4.02 -6.95 -17.99
CA GLU A 5 3.93 -8.18 -17.18
C GLU A 5 5.27 -8.52 -16.47
N HIS A 6 6.32 -7.71 -16.68
CA HIS A 6 7.66 -7.93 -16.14
C HIS A 6 8.30 -6.66 -15.54
N PHE A 7 7.62 -5.94 -14.64
CA PHE A 7 8.30 -4.94 -13.80
C PHE A 7 8.81 -5.56 -12.49
N THR A 8 9.72 -4.87 -11.82
CA THR A 8 10.14 -5.17 -10.45
C THR A 8 9.82 -3.98 -9.56
N PHE A 9 9.02 -4.21 -8.52
CA PHE A 9 8.80 -3.20 -7.50
C PHE A 9 9.94 -3.22 -6.49
N ARG A 10 10.56 -2.07 -6.26
CA ARG A 10 11.52 -1.88 -5.18
C ARG A 10 10.84 -1.02 -4.12
N ILE A 11 10.94 -1.44 -2.85
CA ILE A 11 10.50 -0.60 -1.74
C ILE A 11 11.43 0.62 -1.72
N PRO A 12 10.89 1.85 -1.86
CA PRO A 12 11.71 3.05 -1.91
C PRO A 12 12.28 3.38 -0.52
N ASP A 13 13.49 3.94 -0.49
CA ASP A 13 14.06 4.49 0.75
C ASP A 13 13.45 5.87 1.03
N ARG A 14 13.05 6.59 -0.03
CA ARG A 14 12.31 7.86 0.02
C ARG A 14 11.17 7.83 -0.98
N LEU A 15 9.99 8.32 -0.59
CA LEU A 15 8.78 8.23 -1.43
C LEU A 15 8.99 8.84 -2.84
N GLU A 16 9.83 9.86 -2.97
CA GLU A 16 10.14 10.53 -4.24
C GLU A 16 10.93 9.65 -5.22
N GLU A 17 11.60 8.59 -4.77
CA GLU A 17 12.32 7.66 -5.65
C GLU A 17 11.39 6.95 -6.63
N LEU A 18 10.11 6.79 -6.27
CA LEU A 18 9.10 6.24 -7.16
C LEU A 18 8.79 7.16 -8.34
N GLU A 19 9.21 8.42 -8.34
CA GLU A 19 9.03 9.35 -9.46
C GLU A 19 10.27 9.44 -10.36
N ASP A 20 11.38 8.82 -9.94
CA ASP A 20 12.70 8.98 -10.56
C ASP A 20 13.01 7.87 -11.57
N GLU A 21 12.38 7.99 -12.75
CA GLU A 21 12.61 7.07 -13.86
C GLU A 21 14.04 7.09 -14.40
N GLN A 22 14.78 8.19 -14.18
CA GLN A 22 16.15 8.33 -14.67
C GLN A 22 17.13 7.49 -13.86
N ASN A 23 17.00 7.49 -12.53
CA ASN A 23 17.87 6.72 -11.65
C ASN A 23 17.38 5.28 -11.44
N PHE A 24 16.10 4.98 -11.73
CA PHE A 24 15.51 3.65 -11.54
C PHE A 24 14.78 3.09 -12.78
N PRO A 25 15.40 3.05 -13.98
CA PRO A 25 14.72 2.71 -15.23
C PRO A 25 14.23 1.26 -15.33
N ASN A 26 14.77 0.36 -14.50
CA ASN A 26 14.39 -1.07 -14.47
C ASN A 26 13.38 -1.39 -13.37
N PHE A 27 13.00 -0.40 -12.56
CA PHE A 27 12.06 -0.57 -11.47
C PHE A 27 10.73 0.11 -11.79
N TYR A 28 9.70 -0.28 -11.07
CA TYR A 28 8.42 0.40 -11.12
C TYR A 28 8.56 1.87 -10.69
N THR A 29 8.07 2.77 -11.53
CA THR A 29 7.88 4.18 -11.21
C THR A 29 6.41 4.57 -11.35
N VAL A 30 5.99 5.51 -10.53
CA VAL A 30 4.64 6.06 -10.52
C VAL A 30 4.46 6.97 -11.71
N ASN A 31 3.33 6.82 -12.39
CA ASN A 31 3.00 7.74 -13.46
C ASN A 31 2.44 9.04 -12.87
N CYS A 32 3.28 10.08 -12.89
CA CYS A 32 2.94 11.42 -12.38
C CYS A 32 1.73 12.08 -13.07
N SER A 33 1.28 11.57 -14.22
CA SER A 33 0.08 12.06 -14.91
C SER A 33 -1.22 11.38 -14.48
N THR A 34 -1.14 10.30 -13.67
CA THR A 34 -2.29 9.49 -13.24
C THR A 34 -3.27 10.28 -12.37
N VAL A 35 -2.75 11.13 -11.47
CA VAL A 35 -3.55 12.03 -10.61
C VAL A 35 -2.97 13.42 -10.71
N ARG A 36 -3.73 14.36 -11.29
CA ARG A 36 -3.30 15.75 -11.42
C ARG A 36 -3.76 16.63 -10.25
N ASN A 37 -4.84 16.21 -9.59
CA ASN A 37 -5.45 16.94 -8.50
C ASN A 37 -5.89 15.97 -7.39
N PRO A 38 -5.57 16.23 -6.11
CA PRO A 38 -6.04 15.43 -4.98
C PRO A 38 -7.56 15.19 -4.95
N ALA A 39 -8.36 16.11 -5.49
CA ALA A 39 -9.81 15.97 -5.61
C ALA A 39 -10.25 14.75 -6.46
N GLU A 40 -9.41 14.28 -7.37
CA GLU A 40 -9.71 13.10 -8.21
C GLU A 40 -9.61 11.78 -7.41
N LEU A 41 -8.88 11.79 -6.29
CA LEU A 41 -8.53 10.57 -5.54
C LEU A 41 -9.74 9.83 -4.99
N SER A 42 -10.82 10.53 -4.65
CA SER A 42 -12.07 9.88 -4.25
C SER A 42 -12.58 8.90 -5.32
N SER A 43 -12.61 9.34 -6.59
CA SER A 43 -13.05 8.50 -7.70
C SER A 43 -12.05 7.40 -8.04
N ARG A 44 -10.74 7.66 -7.88
CA ARG A 44 -9.67 6.68 -8.12
C ARG A 44 -9.65 5.58 -7.07
N ILE A 45 -9.84 5.90 -5.79
CA ILE A 45 -9.94 4.90 -4.73
C ILE A 45 -11.22 4.06 -4.88
N ALA A 46 -12.34 4.67 -5.27
CA ALA A 46 -13.55 3.92 -5.61
C ALA A 46 -13.34 2.99 -6.83
N GLU A 47 -12.54 3.42 -7.82
CA GLU A 47 -12.12 2.56 -8.93
C GLU A 47 -11.25 1.39 -8.46
N ALA A 48 -10.26 1.64 -7.61
CA ALA A 48 -9.43 0.60 -7.01
C ALA A 48 -10.26 -0.41 -6.21
N GLU A 49 -11.26 0.05 -5.45
CA GLU A 49 -12.16 -0.87 -4.72
C GLU A 49 -12.97 -1.75 -5.68
N ARG A 50 -13.44 -1.19 -6.81
CA ARG A 50 -14.14 -1.98 -7.84
C ARG A 50 -13.22 -3.04 -8.44
N ARG A 51 -11.96 -2.70 -8.75
CA ARG A 51 -10.97 -3.65 -9.26
C ARG A 51 -10.61 -4.72 -8.23
N PHE A 52 -10.46 -4.36 -6.96
CA PHE A 52 -10.25 -5.33 -5.89
C PHE A 52 -11.39 -6.36 -5.79
N LYS A 53 -12.64 -5.92 -5.97
CA LYS A 53 -13.80 -6.84 -5.96
C LYS A 53 -13.77 -7.85 -7.11
N SER A 54 -13.24 -7.49 -8.28
CA SER A 54 -13.20 -8.38 -9.46
C SER A 54 -11.91 -9.18 -9.59
N GLN A 55 -10.76 -8.62 -9.18
CA GLN A 55 -9.42 -9.18 -9.39
C GLN A 55 -8.76 -9.64 -8.08
N GLY A 56 -9.37 -9.38 -6.92
CA GLY A 56 -8.74 -9.63 -5.64
C GLY A 56 -7.46 -8.78 -5.47
N PRO A 57 -6.39 -9.32 -4.86
CA PRO A 57 -5.16 -8.58 -4.59
C PRO A 57 -4.38 -8.15 -5.84
N ASP A 58 -4.69 -8.69 -7.02
CA ASP A 58 -4.00 -8.33 -8.27
C ASP A 58 -4.27 -6.88 -8.70
N PHE A 59 -5.36 -6.26 -8.22
CA PHE A 59 -5.73 -4.88 -8.53
C PHE A 59 -4.61 -3.87 -8.24
N ILE A 60 -3.74 -4.15 -7.26
CA ILE A 60 -2.69 -3.22 -6.82
C ILE A 60 -1.67 -2.97 -7.93
N LEU A 61 -1.44 -3.95 -8.80
CA LEU A 61 -0.49 -3.86 -9.91
C LEU A 61 -0.85 -2.74 -10.89
N GLU A 62 -2.12 -2.36 -10.95
CA GLU A 62 -2.63 -1.33 -11.86
C GLU A 62 -3.08 -0.05 -11.14
N THR A 63 -3.15 -0.07 -9.80
CA THR A 63 -3.77 1.01 -9.01
C THR A 63 -2.88 1.56 -7.90
N PHE A 64 -1.66 1.05 -7.77
CA PHE A 64 -0.70 1.50 -6.76
C PHE A 64 -0.49 3.03 -6.77
N ASP A 65 -0.38 3.64 -7.97
CA ASP A 65 -0.32 5.10 -8.14
C ASP A 65 -1.38 5.85 -7.32
N TYR A 66 -2.59 5.32 -7.20
CA TYR A 66 -3.68 6.00 -6.48
C TYR A 66 -3.37 6.09 -4.99
N PHE A 67 -2.83 5.00 -4.41
CA PHE A 67 -2.41 4.97 -3.01
C PHE A 67 -1.18 5.84 -2.79
N TYR A 68 -0.23 5.80 -3.73
CA TYR A 68 0.94 6.69 -3.72
C TYR A 68 0.50 8.16 -3.60
N PHE A 69 -0.45 8.61 -4.40
CA PHE A 69 -0.93 9.99 -4.34
C PHE A 69 -1.76 10.32 -3.09
N VAL A 70 -2.48 9.34 -2.52
CA VAL A 70 -3.10 9.52 -1.20
C VAL A 70 -2.04 9.76 -0.13
N ILE A 71 -0.94 9.00 -0.15
CA ILE A 71 0.18 9.15 0.80
C ILE A 71 0.90 10.49 0.57
N LYS A 72 1.28 10.80 -0.68
CA LYS A 72 2.00 12.02 -1.04
C LYS A 72 1.24 13.29 -0.66
N PHE A 73 -0.07 13.31 -0.92
CA PHE A 73 -0.92 14.47 -0.66
C PHE A 73 -1.76 14.30 0.60
N TYR A 74 -1.37 13.44 1.54
CA TYR A 74 -2.18 13.02 2.69
C TYR A 74 -2.94 14.18 3.34
N LYS A 75 -2.24 15.24 3.75
CA LYS A 75 -2.84 16.42 4.41
C LYS A 75 -3.88 17.17 3.57
N ASN A 76 -3.81 17.06 2.25
CA ASN A 76 -4.70 17.71 1.28
C ASN A 76 -5.82 16.79 0.77
N VAL A 77 -5.84 15.52 1.20
CA VAL A 77 -6.87 14.54 0.83
C VAL A 77 -7.94 14.49 1.92
N ASP A 78 -9.21 14.41 1.51
CA ASP A 78 -10.33 14.26 2.44
C ASP A 78 -10.19 12.99 3.29
N ILE A 79 -10.55 13.09 4.56
CA ILE A 79 -10.37 12.00 5.53
C ILE A 79 -11.15 10.75 5.15
N GLU A 80 -12.31 10.90 4.50
CA GLU A 80 -13.09 9.80 3.95
C GLU A 80 -12.31 9.01 2.90
N VAL A 81 -11.53 9.68 2.05
CA VAL A 81 -10.70 9.02 1.02
C VAL A 81 -9.52 8.30 1.67
N ARG A 82 -8.88 8.91 2.68
CA ARG A 82 -7.80 8.25 3.44
C ARG A 82 -8.31 6.97 4.13
N ASN A 83 -9.47 7.05 4.77
CA ASN A 83 -10.12 5.90 5.43
C ASN A 83 -10.53 4.81 4.44
N GLN A 84 -11.02 5.17 3.25
CA GLN A 84 -11.31 4.21 2.20
C GLN A 84 -10.05 3.50 1.70
N ALA A 85 -8.97 4.25 1.47
CA ALA A 85 -7.68 3.68 1.09
C ALA A 85 -7.14 2.72 2.16
N TRP A 86 -7.19 3.12 3.44
CA TRP A 86 -6.81 2.29 4.58
C TRP A 86 -7.63 0.99 4.67
N THR A 87 -8.95 1.09 4.56
CA THR A 87 -9.85 -0.07 4.61
C THR A 87 -9.56 -1.03 3.45
N LEU A 88 -9.30 -0.49 2.26
CA LEU A 88 -8.99 -1.28 1.07
C LEU A 88 -7.64 -2.00 1.22
N LEU A 89 -6.60 -1.32 1.70
CA LEU A 89 -5.30 -1.94 1.96
C LEU A 89 -5.38 -3.05 3.01
N ASN A 90 -6.13 -2.86 4.08
CA ASN A 90 -6.38 -3.89 5.09
C ASN A 90 -7.02 -5.15 4.51
N ARG A 91 -8.09 -4.97 3.72
CA ARG A 91 -8.77 -6.08 3.04
C ARG A 91 -7.83 -6.78 2.05
N SER A 92 -6.97 -6.00 1.38
CA SER A 92 -5.99 -6.50 0.42
C SER A 92 -4.90 -7.32 1.09
N MET A 93 -4.41 -6.91 2.26
CA MET A 93 -3.44 -7.67 3.07
C MET A 93 -3.98 -9.04 3.46
N LEU A 94 -5.24 -9.12 3.91
CA LEU A 94 -5.88 -10.38 4.28
C LEU A 94 -6.10 -11.31 3.07
N ALA A 95 -6.55 -10.73 1.95
CA ALA A 95 -6.71 -11.47 0.70
C ALA A 95 -5.36 -12.00 0.17
N LEU A 96 -4.31 -11.17 0.25
CA LEU A 96 -2.96 -11.53 -0.16
C LEU A 96 -2.38 -12.63 0.73
N TYR A 97 -2.57 -12.57 2.05
CA TYR A 97 -2.17 -13.65 2.95
C TYR A 97 -2.79 -14.98 2.53
N SER A 98 -4.08 -14.98 2.22
CA SER A 98 -4.81 -16.17 1.78
C SER A 98 -4.26 -16.70 0.44
N GLN A 99 -3.96 -15.82 -0.51
CA GLN A 99 -3.36 -16.17 -1.80
C GLN A 99 -1.94 -16.72 -1.65
N LEU A 100 -1.09 -16.07 -0.85
CA LEU A 100 0.30 -16.48 -0.63
C LEU A 100 0.40 -17.79 0.14
N ASN A 101 -0.52 -18.04 1.09
CA ASN A 101 -0.56 -19.29 1.82
C ASN A 101 -0.80 -20.48 0.87
N GLN A 102 -1.70 -20.32 -0.12
CA GLN A 102 -1.87 -21.31 -1.19
C GLN A 102 -0.61 -21.42 -2.06
N PHE A 103 0.02 -20.28 -2.37
CA PHE A 103 1.25 -20.20 -3.17
C PHE A 103 2.45 -20.94 -2.55
N THR A 104 2.53 -21.09 -1.23
CA THR A 104 3.63 -21.85 -0.61
C THR A 104 3.56 -23.36 -0.83
N SER A 105 2.45 -23.88 -1.37
CA SER A 105 2.21 -25.32 -1.56
C SER A 105 2.52 -25.82 -2.99
N GLU A 106 2.84 -24.94 -3.93
CA GLU A 106 2.91 -25.24 -5.36
C GLU A 106 4.28 -24.82 -5.97
N ASN A 107 4.73 -25.52 -7.02
CA ASN A 107 5.96 -25.21 -7.76
C ASN A 107 5.67 -24.23 -8.91
N PHE A 108 5.94 -22.93 -8.69
CA PHE A 108 5.65 -21.89 -9.67
C PHE A 108 6.85 -21.43 -10.52
N HIS A 109 6.53 -20.92 -11.71
CA HIS A 109 7.45 -20.23 -12.60
C HIS A 109 7.93 -18.90 -12.02
N LEU A 110 9.09 -18.43 -12.50
CA LEU A 110 9.75 -17.20 -12.00
C LEU A 110 8.84 -15.96 -12.14
N ASP A 111 8.10 -15.82 -13.22
CA ASP A 111 7.22 -14.66 -13.44
C ASP A 111 6.06 -14.61 -12.44
N GLN A 112 5.47 -15.76 -12.13
CA GLN A 112 4.42 -15.85 -11.12
C GLN A 112 4.97 -15.48 -9.74
N ARG A 113 6.18 -15.94 -9.39
CA ARG A 113 6.85 -15.55 -8.13
C ARG A 113 7.11 -14.05 -8.07
N ARG A 114 7.62 -13.46 -9.16
CA ARG A 114 7.86 -12.00 -9.25
C ARG A 114 6.58 -11.21 -9.10
N MET A 115 5.49 -11.63 -9.76
CA MET A 115 4.20 -10.98 -9.65
C MET A 115 3.67 -11.02 -8.20
N GLN A 116 3.77 -12.17 -7.52
CA GLN A 116 3.39 -12.27 -6.11
C GLN A 116 4.26 -11.37 -5.20
N GLN A 117 5.56 -11.30 -5.48
CA GLN A 117 6.47 -10.44 -4.75
C GLN A 117 6.13 -8.96 -4.93
N ASN A 118 5.90 -8.50 -6.17
CA ASN A 118 5.52 -7.12 -6.46
C ASN A 118 4.24 -6.74 -5.73
N LYS A 119 3.20 -7.58 -5.78
CA LYS A 119 1.94 -7.33 -5.06
C LYS A 119 2.15 -7.16 -3.57
N LEU A 120 2.93 -8.05 -2.97
CA LEU A 120 3.22 -7.94 -1.55
C LEU A 120 3.96 -6.67 -1.22
N GLN A 121 5.04 -6.36 -1.95
CA GLN A 121 5.83 -5.16 -1.68
C GLN A 121 5.00 -3.89 -1.86
N MET A 122 4.19 -3.82 -2.92
CA MET A 122 3.29 -2.68 -3.18
C MET A 122 2.24 -2.52 -2.08
N ILE A 123 1.51 -3.59 -1.71
CA ILE A 123 0.47 -3.54 -0.69
C ILE A 123 1.09 -3.19 0.67
N VAL A 124 2.18 -3.86 1.06
CA VAL A 124 2.83 -3.64 2.37
C VAL A 124 3.46 -2.25 2.43
N CYS A 125 4.13 -1.79 1.37
CA CYS A 125 4.71 -0.45 1.31
C CYS A 125 3.63 0.62 1.49
N ALA A 126 2.55 0.57 0.70
CA ALA A 126 1.45 1.53 0.82
C ALA A 126 0.77 1.44 2.20
N PHE A 127 0.60 0.23 2.73
CA PHE A 127 0.00 0.01 4.04
C PHE A 127 0.82 0.64 5.16
N VAL A 128 2.13 0.37 5.22
CA VAL A 128 3.03 0.90 6.26
C VAL A 128 3.09 2.41 6.19
N LEU A 129 3.35 2.98 5.01
CA LEU A 129 3.44 4.42 4.82
C LEU A 129 2.14 5.14 5.19
N LEU A 130 0.99 4.57 4.85
CA LEU A 130 -0.29 5.16 5.23
C LEU A 130 -0.55 5.02 6.74
N SER A 131 -0.16 3.90 7.36
CA SER A 131 -0.25 3.69 8.81
C SER A 131 0.55 4.74 9.56
N ASP A 132 1.81 4.96 9.16
CA ASP A 132 2.70 5.95 9.78
C ASP A 132 2.08 7.36 9.71
N LEU A 133 1.46 7.72 8.58
CA LEU A 133 0.78 9.00 8.42
C LEU A 133 -0.46 9.14 9.32
N PHE A 134 -1.19 8.06 9.59
CA PHE A 134 -2.31 8.09 10.55
C PHE A 134 -1.80 8.29 11.98
N GLU A 135 -0.75 7.57 12.39
CA GLU A 135 -0.14 7.73 13.72
C GLU A 135 0.41 9.16 13.93
N ASP A 136 1.09 9.70 12.92
CA ASP A 136 1.66 11.04 12.97
C ASP A 136 0.58 12.13 13.08
N ASP A 137 -0.54 11.99 12.35
CA ASP A 137 -1.65 12.95 12.39
C ASP A 137 -2.37 12.93 13.76
N ASP A 138 -2.51 11.75 14.37
CA ASP A 138 -3.12 11.59 15.71
C ASP A 138 -2.20 12.10 16.83
N SER A 139 -0.87 11.96 16.70
CA SER A 139 0.09 12.46 17.69
C SER A 139 0.05 13.99 17.86
N ILE A 140 -0.26 14.72 16.79
CA ILE A 140 -0.40 16.18 16.80
C ILE A 140 -1.66 16.59 17.58
N VAL A 141 -2.73 15.79 17.52
CA VAL A 141 -3.99 16.07 18.21
C VAL A 141 -3.86 15.83 19.72
N GLU A 142 -3.22 14.74 20.15
CA GLU A 142 -3.04 14.42 21.59
C GLU A 142 -2.20 15.47 22.36
N ILE A 143 -1.17 16.03 21.72
CA ILE A 143 -0.31 17.05 22.34
C ILE A 143 -1.06 18.37 22.54
N VAL A 144 -1.96 18.72 21.62
CA VAL A 144 -2.74 19.97 21.68
C VAL A 144 -3.87 19.88 22.71
N GLU A 145 -4.49 18.70 22.88
CA GLU A 145 -5.57 18.52 23.86
C GLU A 145 -5.09 18.57 25.32
N ASN A 146 -3.83 18.22 25.60
CA ASN A 146 -3.28 18.24 26.97
C ASN A 146 -2.96 19.64 27.52
N HIS A 147 -2.97 20.69 26.68
CA HIS A 147 -2.64 22.06 27.12
C HIS A 147 -3.84 23.01 27.29
N ASN A 148 -5.05 22.64 26.87
CA ASN A 148 -6.22 23.54 26.99
C ASN A 148 -7.45 22.87 27.61
N ARG A 149 -7.69 23.18 28.88
CA ARG A 149 -8.98 22.93 29.55
C ARG A 149 -10.13 23.62 28.78
N LYS A 150 -11.18 22.84 28.49
CA LYS A 150 -12.54 23.25 28.08
C LYS A 150 -12.72 23.77 26.64
N LYS A 151 -12.97 22.85 25.70
CA LYS A 151 -14.19 22.86 24.87
C LYS A 151 -14.32 21.54 24.13
N LYS A 152 -15.47 20.89 24.30
CA LYS A 152 -15.89 19.64 23.67
C LYS A 152 -16.13 19.89 22.17
N ASN A 153 -15.06 19.96 21.39
CA ASN A 153 -15.13 20.00 19.93
C ASN A 153 -14.66 18.66 19.41
N LYS A 154 -15.59 17.92 18.78
CA LYS A 154 -15.40 16.76 17.90
C LYS A 154 -13.97 16.22 17.91
N SER A 155 -13.74 15.12 18.63
CA SER A 155 -12.65 14.22 18.24
C SER A 155 -12.79 14.01 16.74
N THR A 156 -11.79 14.47 16.01
CA THR A 156 -11.76 14.41 14.56
C THR A 156 -11.97 12.94 14.21
N LYS A 157 -13.05 12.62 13.47
CA LYS A 157 -13.43 11.26 13.04
C LYS A 157 -12.31 10.47 12.32
N SER A 158 -11.20 11.14 12.03
CA SER A 158 -9.92 10.67 11.51
C SER A 158 -9.40 9.41 12.18
N SER A 159 -9.32 9.42 13.51
CA SER A 159 -8.64 8.38 14.29
C SER A 159 -9.47 7.10 14.46
N LYS A 160 -10.80 7.21 14.56
CA LYS A 160 -11.59 6.10 15.09
C LYS A 160 -11.59 4.85 14.20
N LEU A 161 -11.74 5.01 12.88
CA LEU A 161 -11.75 3.85 11.99
C LEU A 161 -10.37 3.19 11.91
N TYR A 162 -9.32 4.01 11.86
CA TYR A 162 -7.94 3.54 11.92
C TYR A 162 -7.69 2.77 13.21
N GLU A 163 -7.94 3.36 14.37
CA GLU A 163 -7.76 2.74 15.70
C GLU A 163 -8.59 1.46 15.87
N ASP A 164 -9.86 1.48 15.46
CA ASP A 164 -10.74 0.30 15.55
C ASP A 164 -10.21 -0.89 14.71
N SER A 165 -9.44 -0.63 13.64
CA SER A 165 -8.93 -1.66 12.73
C SER A 165 -7.42 -1.94 12.85
N LYS A 166 -6.66 -1.07 13.53
CA LYS A 166 -5.20 -1.15 13.71
C LYS A 166 -4.74 -2.48 14.27
N HIS A 167 -5.37 -2.98 15.34
CA HIS A 167 -5.01 -4.26 15.93
C HIS A 167 -5.19 -5.44 14.97
N GLN A 168 -6.28 -5.43 14.20
CA GLN A 168 -6.52 -6.45 13.18
C GLN A 168 -5.47 -6.37 12.08
N ALA A 169 -5.15 -5.15 11.64
CA ALA A 169 -4.17 -4.88 10.61
C ALA A 169 -2.77 -5.41 10.99
N ILE A 170 -2.32 -5.11 12.22
CA ILE A 170 -1.06 -5.61 12.79
C ILE A 170 -1.06 -7.14 12.85
N SER A 171 -2.18 -7.74 13.29
CA SER A 171 -2.31 -9.20 13.34
C SER A 171 -2.16 -9.84 11.96
N THR A 172 -2.79 -9.28 10.93
CA THR A 172 -2.64 -9.74 9.54
C THR A 172 -1.22 -9.55 9.02
N MET A 173 -0.54 -8.45 9.38
CA MET A 173 0.86 -8.24 9.02
C MET A 173 1.78 -9.30 9.65
N LEU A 174 1.57 -9.63 10.93
CA LEU A 174 2.29 -10.71 11.60
C LEU A 174 2.05 -12.07 10.94
N GLN A 175 0.82 -12.35 10.53
CA GLN A 175 0.50 -13.57 9.77
C GLN A 175 1.22 -13.62 8.42
N LEU A 176 1.34 -12.49 7.72
CA LEU A 176 2.14 -12.43 6.49
C LEU A 176 3.63 -12.71 6.75
N PHE A 177 4.20 -12.18 7.83
CA PHE A 177 5.60 -12.43 8.19
C PHE A 177 5.88 -13.87 8.63
N THR A 178 4.87 -14.60 9.11
CA THR A 178 5.05 -16.01 9.49
C THR A 178 5.07 -16.94 8.27
N LEU A 179 4.62 -16.47 7.11
CA LEU A 179 4.79 -17.21 5.86
C LEU A 179 6.29 -17.35 5.57
N ARG A 180 6.76 -18.58 5.34
CA ARG A 180 8.17 -18.89 5.05
C ARG A 180 8.55 -18.55 3.61
N LEU A 181 8.37 -17.29 3.24
CA LEU A 181 8.49 -16.78 1.87
C LEU A 181 9.94 -16.77 1.36
N GLY A 182 10.92 -16.79 2.27
CA GLY A 182 12.34 -16.77 1.95
C GLY A 182 12.79 -17.91 1.02
N ARG A 183 12.17 -19.10 1.07
CA ARG A 183 12.52 -20.20 0.16
C ARG A 183 12.11 -19.94 -1.30
N HIS A 184 11.14 -19.06 -1.54
CA HIS A 184 10.58 -18.82 -2.87
C HIS A 184 11.12 -17.54 -3.52
N TRP A 185 11.69 -16.61 -2.74
CA TRP A 185 12.13 -15.30 -3.24
C TRP A 185 13.65 -15.11 -3.36
N ILE A 186 14.47 -15.99 -2.78
CA ILE A 186 15.94 -15.92 -2.90
C ILE A 186 16.41 -16.05 -4.36
N ASP A 187 15.67 -16.77 -5.20
CA ASP A 187 16.05 -17.00 -6.61
C ASP A 187 15.92 -15.73 -7.49
N ILE A 188 15.11 -14.74 -7.10
CA ILE A 188 14.83 -13.56 -7.94
C ILE A 188 15.99 -12.55 -7.88
N ASN A 189 16.66 -12.42 -6.72
CA ASN A 189 17.80 -11.51 -6.57
C ASN A 189 19.09 -12.01 -7.25
N MET A 190 19.24 -13.32 -7.47
CA MET A 190 20.40 -13.89 -8.17
C MET A 190 20.24 -13.82 -9.69
N ALA A 191 19.01 -13.88 -10.21
CA ALA A 191 18.75 -13.78 -11.65
C ALA A 191 18.96 -12.36 -12.21
N SER A 192 18.78 -11.31 -11.40
CA SER A 192 19.00 -9.92 -11.81
C SER A 192 20.48 -9.48 -11.80
N ILE A 193 21.40 -10.36 -11.38
CA ILE A 193 22.86 -10.11 -11.38
C ILE A 193 23.53 -10.79 -12.59
N ILE A 194 22.81 -11.62 -13.34
CA ILE A 194 23.33 -12.32 -14.52
C ILE A 194 22.37 -12.11 -15.70
N VAL A 195 22.32 -10.89 -16.26
CA VAL A 195 22.27 -10.58 -17.72
C VAL A 195 22.72 -9.14 -17.89
#